data_AF-A0A820AXY2-F1
#
_entry.id   AF-A0A820AXY2-F1
#
_cell.length_a   1.000
_cell.length_b   1.000
_cell.length_c   1.000
_cell.angle_alpha   90.00
_cell.angle_beta   90.00
_cell.angle_gamma   90.00
#
_symmetry.space_group_name_H-M   'P 1'
#
loop_
_entity.id
_entity.type
_entity.pdbx_description
1 polymer ?
#
loop_
_entity_poly.entity_id
_entity_poly.type
_entity_poly.pdbx_seq_one_letter_code
_entity_poly.pdbx_strand_id
1 'polypeptide(L)'
;MWLRPILSVTSGGTILHISSNANGTGWCIPFIGLSSQGEILALGYDGRSTVQVTGPGLVVGQWVHIVETYSQLNGIRLYINGILYGQTNAFVYNASGVPMAATLGQSLKGTGCYHGGIQIGNYRGDIDEFYIYSRELSQTDITTLANS
;
A
#
# COMPACT_ATOMS: atom_id res chain seq x y z
N MET A 1 -6.04 -4.76 6.21
CA MET A 1 -6.59 -5.63 5.16
C MET A 1 -5.85 -6.95 5.20
N TRP A 2 -6.51 -8.04 4.83
CA TRP A 2 -5.89 -9.36 4.68
C TRP A 2 -5.55 -9.63 3.22
N LEU A 3 -4.37 -10.19 2.98
CA LEU A 3 -3.89 -10.57 1.65
C LEU A 3 -3.49 -12.04 1.65
N ARG A 4 -3.78 -12.75 0.55
CA ARG A 4 -3.27 -14.09 0.29
C ARG A 4 -2.83 -14.21 -1.16
N PRO A 5 -1.53 -14.10 -1.47
CA PRO A 5 -1.06 -14.30 -2.84
C PRO A 5 -1.26 -15.76 -3.24
N ILE A 6 -1.82 -16.01 -4.43
CA ILE A 6 -2.09 -17.37 -4.94
C ILE A 6 -1.13 -17.76 -6.08
N LEU A 7 -0.36 -16.81 -6.59
CA LEU A 7 0.70 -16.99 -7.57
C LEU A 7 2.01 -16.38 -7.07
N SER A 8 3.09 -16.57 -7.83
CA SER A 8 4.41 -16.02 -7.49
C SER A 8 4.39 -14.50 -7.27
N VAL A 9 4.86 -14.09 -6.10
CA VAL A 9 4.93 -12.69 -5.68
C VAL A 9 6.11 -11.92 -6.28
N THR A 10 7.10 -12.63 -6.83
CA THR A 10 8.30 -12.01 -7.45
C THR A 10 8.01 -11.36 -8.81
N SER A 11 6.81 -11.57 -9.36
CA SER A 11 6.35 -10.84 -10.54
C SER A 11 5.85 -9.42 -10.21
N GLY A 12 5.80 -9.06 -8.92
CA GLY A 12 5.27 -7.78 -8.46
C GLY A 12 3.76 -7.78 -8.34
N GLY A 13 3.19 -6.58 -8.41
CA GLY A 13 1.74 -6.36 -8.39
C GLY A 13 1.34 -5.15 -7.57
N THR A 14 0.41 -4.37 -8.10
CA THR A 14 -0.25 -3.27 -7.40
C THR A 14 -1.40 -3.82 -6.56
N ILE A 15 -1.43 -3.51 -5.27
CA ILE A 15 -2.47 -3.97 -4.32
C ILE A 15 -3.49 -2.86 -4.07
N LEU A 16 -3.04 -1.66 -3.71
CA LEU A 16 -3.89 -0.48 -3.52
C LEU A 16 -3.33 0.68 -4.33
N HIS A 17 -4.15 1.19 -5.25
CA HIS A 17 -3.82 2.30 -6.12
C HIS A 17 -4.79 3.46 -5.92
N ILE A 18 -4.27 4.69 -5.95
CA ILE A 18 -5.10 5.90 -5.95
C ILE A 18 -4.81 6.78 -7.17
N SER A 19 -5.85 7.37 -7.74
CA SER A 19 -5.74 8.28 -8.88
C SER A 19 -6.80 9.37 -8.91
N SER A 20 -6.47 10.55 -9.45
CA SER A 20 -7.43 11.65 -9.61
C SER A 20 -8.47 11.37 -10.70
N ASN A 21 -8.10 10.55 -11.69
CA ASN A 21 -9.05 10.06 -12.69
C ASN A 21 -9.48 8.63 -12.35
N ALA A 22 -10.76 8.31 -12.53
CA ALA A 22 -11.31 6.98 -12.25
C ALA A 22 -10.75 5.85 -13.14
N ASN A 23 -10.02 6.17 -14.21
CA ASN A 23 -9.37 5.20 -15.09
C ASN A 23 -7.92 4.87 -14.69
N GLY A 24 -7.46 5.35 -13.53
CA GLY A 24 -6.11 5.12 -13.01
C GLY A 24 -5.08 6.19 -13.39
N THR A 25 -5.44 7.23 -14.14
CA THR A 25 -4.47 8.25 -14.61
C THR A 25 -4.62 9.59 -13.87
N GLY A 26 -3.85 10.60 -14.32
CA GLY A 26 -3.79 11.92 -13.69
C GLY A 26 -2.72 11.95 -12.61
N TRP A 27 -3.03 12.58 -11.47
CA TRP A 27 -2.20 12.42 -10.28
C TRP A 27 -2.46 11.04 -9.69
N CYS A 28 -1.44 10.20 -9.56
CA CYS A 28 -1.61 8.82 -9.13
C CYS A 28 -0.36 8.22 -8.47
N ILE A 29 -0.61 7.29 -7.54
CA ILE A 29 0.41 6.52 -6.81
C ILE A 29 -0.23 5.22 -6.28
N PRO A 30 0.45 4.06 -6.40
CA PRO A 30 0.11 2.89 -5.61
C PRO A 30 0.61 3.08 -4.17
N PHE A 31 -0.30 3.06 -3.21
CA PHE A 31 0.08 3.05 -1.79
C PHE A 31 0.65 1.72 -1.37
N ILE A 32 0.07 0.61 -1.83
CA ILE A 32 0.54 -0.73 -1.46
C ILE A 32 0.75 -1.56 -2.72
N GLY A 33 1.87 -2.27 -2.78
CA GLY A 33 2.20 -3.19 -3.85
C GLY A 33 3.38 -4.07 -3.52
N LEU A 34 3.84 -4.85 -4.50
CA LEU A 34 4.95 -5.79 -4.35
C LEU A 34 6.18 -5.32 -5.12
N SER A 35 7.36 -5.51 -4.53
CA SER A 35 8.64 -5.37 -5.22
C SER A 35 8.85 -6.52 -6.22
N SER A 36 9.89 -6.43 -7.05
CA SER A 36 10.35 -7.54 -7.90
C SER A 36 10.83 -8.77 -7.12
N GLN A 37 11.00 -8.65 -5.80
CA GLN A 37 11.41 -9.72 -4.89
C GLN A 37 10.19 -10.28 -4.12
N GLY A 38 9.00 -9.71 -4.32
CA GLY A 38 7.78 -10.11 -3.63
C GLY A 38 7.63 -9.54 -2.22
N GLU A 39 8.42 -8.53 -1.88
CA GLU A 39 8.28 -7.78 -0.63
C GLU A 39 7.11 -6.83 -0.72
N ILE A 40 6.34 -6.72 0.36
CA ILE A 40 5.30 -5.69 0.45
C ILE A 40 5.93 -4.31 0.56
N LEU A 41 5.48 -3.36 -0.24
CA LEU A 41 5.92 -1.97 -0.21
C LEU A 41 4.73 -1.09 0.16
N ALA A 42 4.97 -0.16 1.09
CA ALA A 42 4.05 0.92 1.43
C ALA A 42 4.65 2.26 0.98
N LEU A 43 3.90 3.04 0.20
CA LEU A 43 4.37 4.25 -0.44
C LEU A 43 3.52 5.47 -0.11
N GLY A 44 4.20 6.61 0.01
CA GLY A 44 3.61 7.95 -0.05
C GLY A 44 4.39 8.84 -1.02
N TYR A 45 3.97 10.10 -1.12
CA TYR A 45 4.60 11.08 -1.99
C TYR A 45 4.76 12.41 -1.25
N ASP A 46 5.95 12.99 -1.28
CA ASP A 46 6.29 14.23 -0.57
C ASP A 46 6.28 15.49 -1.46
N GLY A 47 5.86 15.36 -2.72
CA GLY A 47 5.91 16.44 -3.71
C GLY A 47 7.18 16.45 -4.56
N ARG A 48 8.17 15.61 -4.24
CA ARG A 48 9.43 15.49 -4.98
C ARG A 48 9.71 14.07 -5.41
N SER A 49 9.47 13.11 -4.53
CA SER A 49 9.77 11.70 -4.73
C SER A 49 8.80 10.80 -3.97
N THR A 50 8.80 9.52 -4.31
CA THR A 50 8.10 8.51 -3.50
C THR A 50 8.86 8.27 -2.21
N VAL A 51 8.13 8.27 -1.10
CA VAL A 51 8.62 7.86 0.23
C VAL A 51 8.16 6.42 0.43
N GLN A 52 9.06 5.52 0.86
CA GLN A 52 8.80 4.07 0.87
C GLN A 52 9.18 3.43 2.20
N VAL A 53 8.37 2.45 2.63
CA VAL A 53 8.76 1.41 3.59
C VAL A 53 8.77 0.06 2.87
N THR A 54 9.89 -0.66 2.96
CA THR A 54 10.00 -2.05 2.47
C THR A 54 9.69 -3.02 3.60
N GLY A 55 8.67 -3.84 3.39
CA GLY A 55 8.22 -4.89 4.30
C GLY A 55 8.85 -6.25 4.00
N PRO A 56 8.32 -7.33 4.60
CA PRO A 56 8.78 -8.69 4.33
C PRO A 56 8.27 -9.20 2.99
N GLY A 57 8.95 -10.24 2.48
CA GLY A 57 8.45 -11.07 1.38
C GLY A 57 7.16 -11.79 1.77
N LEU A 58 6.16 -11.79 0.89
CA LEU A 58 4.92 -12.54 1.12
C LEU A 58 5.08 -14.01 0.74
N VAL A 59 4.42 -14.89 1.48
CA VAL A 59 4.44 -16.34 1.22
C VAL A 59 3.18 -16.74 0.47
N VAL A 60 3.35 -17.43 -0.67
CA VAL A 60 2.24 -17.92 -1.49
C VAL A 60 1.35 -18.86 -0.69
N GLY A 61 0.04 -18.66 -0.77
CA GLY A 61 -0.99 -19.44 -0.10
C GLY A 61 -1.20 -19.10 1.37
N GLN A 62 -0.44 -18.17 1.96
CA GLN A 62 -0.59 -17.76 3.35
C GLN A 62 -1.28 -16.41 3.46
N TRP A 63 -2.22 -16.31 4.40
CA TRP A 63 -2.85 -15.05 4.78
C TRP A 63 -1.86 -14.19 5.57
N VAL A 64 -1.84 -12.90 5.25
CA VAL A 64 -1.08 -11.88 5.98
C VAL A 64 -1.95 -10.65 6.18
N HIS A 65 -1.99 -10.13 7.40
CA HIS A 65 -2.66 -8.86 7.67
C HIS A 65 -1.68 -7.71 7.45
N ILE A 66 -2.02 -6.79 6.56
CA ILE A 66 -1.22 -5.62 6.21
C ILE A 66 -1.98 -4.35 6.57
N VAL A 67 -1.29 -3.42 7.22
CA VAL A 67 -1.77 -2.05 7.40
C VAL A 67 -0.68 -1.04 7.10
N GLU A 68 -1.02 -0.05 6.30
CA GLU A 68 -0.27 1.19 6.17
C GLU A 68 -1.01 2.28 6.95
N THR A 69 -0.32 2.98 7.84
CA THR A 69 -0.82 4.22 8.45
C THR A 69 0.07 5.39 8.06
N TYR A 70 -0.50 6.59 8.10
CA TYR A 70 0.25 7.82 7.87
C TYR A 70 -0.24 8.95 8.76
N SER A 71 0.71 9.74 9.29
CA SER A 71 0.46 11.10 9.72
C SER A 71 1.66 11.99 9.42
N GLN A 72 1.45 13.30 9.35
CA GLN A 72 2.54 14.25 9.11
C GLN A 72 3.62 14.20 10.21
N LEU A 73 3.26 13.82 11.44
CA LEU A 73 4.18 13.74 12.58
C LEU A 73 4.98 12.42 12.61
N ASN A 74 4.37 11.32 12.18
CA ASN A 74 4.96 9.98 12.28
C ASN A 74 5.49 9.41 10.96
N GLY A 75 5.16 10.03 9.83
CA GLY A 75 5.44 9.46 8.51
C GLY A 75 4.55 8.26 8.21
N ILE A 76 5.00 7.40 7.29
CA ILE A 76 4.35 6.12 6.99
C ILE A 76 4.78 5.09 8.03
N ARG A 77 3.85 4.25 8.48
CA ARG A 77 4.13 3.04 9.25
C ARG A 77 3.48 1.83 8.59
N LEU A 78 4.28 0.78 8.44
CA LEU A 78 3.84 -0.51 7.91
C LEU A 78 3.75 -1.52 9.03
N TYR A 79 2.59 -2.16 9.14
CA TYR A 79 2.31 -3.21 10.11
C TYR A 79 2.04 -4.54 9.40
N ILE A 80 2.61 -5.61 9.93
CA ILE A 80 2.45 -6.99 9.44
C ILE A 80 1.91 -7.82 10.59
N ASN A 81 0.76 -8.48 10.39
CA ASN A 81 0.10 -9.31 11.41
C ASN A 81 -0.08 -8.57 12.75
N GLY A 82 -0.43 -7.29 12.66
CA GLY A 82 -0.69 -6.45 13.82
C GLY A 82 0.56 -5.86 14.49
N ILE A 83 1.77 -6.13 13.99
CA ILE A 83 3.03 -5.68 14.59
C ILE A 83 3.69 -4.64 13.68
N LEU A 84 4.20 -3.54 14.25
CA LEU A 84 4.96 -2.54 13.50
C LEU A 84 6.22 -3.19 12.92
N TYR A 85 6.35 -3.13 11.59
CA TYR A 85 7.47 -3.72 10.87
C TYR A 85 8.51 -2.67 10.50
N GLY A 86 8.07 -1.53 9.96
CA GLY A 86 8.95 -0.46 9.51
C GLY A 86 8.22 0.87 9.38
N GLN A 87 8.99 1.95 9.29
CA GLN A 87 8.44 3.29 9.20
C GLN A 87 9.40 4.24 8.47
N THR A 88 8.87 5.38 8.02
CA THR A 88 9.68 6.49 7.52
C THR A 88 9.86 7.57 8.59
N ASN A 89 10.67 8.58 8.28
CA ASN A 89 10.61 9.85 9.01
C ASN A 89 9.32 10.61 8.68
N ALA A 90 9.02 11.62 9.50
CA ALA A 90 7.97 12.60 9.25
C ALA A 90 8.15 13.30 7.90
N PHE A 91 7.06 13.48 7.16
CA PHE A 91 7.03 14.27 5.92
C PHE A 91 5.63 14.83 5.68
N VAL A 92 5.53 15.79 4.76
CA VAL A 92 4.24 16.34 4.32
C VAL A 92 3.82 15.60 3.05
N TYR A 93 2.78 14.78 3.15
CA TYR A 93 2.17 14.14 2.00
C TYR A 93 1.60 15.19 1.04
N ASN A 94 1.99 15.08 -0.23
CA ASN A 94 1.53 15.96 -1.30
C ASN A 94 0.42 15.27 -2.08
N ALA A 95 -0.83 15.59 -1.75
CA ALA A 95 -2.02 15.06 -2.43
C ALA A 95 -2.39 15.89 -3.67
N SER A 96 -3.24 15.33 -4.54
CA SER A 96 -3.79 16.02 -5.72
C SER A 96 -4.70 17.22 -5.40
N GLY A 97 -5.26 17.27 -4.18
CA GLY A 97 -6.24 18.28 -3.77
C GLY A 97 -7.66 18.10 -4.35
N VAL A 98 -7.94 16.97 -5.01
CA VAL A 98 -9.24 16.65 -5.61
C VAL A 98 -9.75 15.28 -5.12
N PRO A 99 -11.04 14.94 -5.31
CA PRO A 99 -11.52 13.60 -5.04
C PRO A 99 -10.70 12.54 -5.79
N MET A 100 -10.40 11.44 -5.10
CA MET A 100 -9.53 10.37 -5.59
C MET A 100 -10.32 9.07 -5.74
N ALA A 101 -10.03 8.31 -6.78
CA ALA A 101 -10.49 6.94 -6.94
C ALA A 101 -9.48 6.00 -6.29
N ALA A 102 -9.96 5.04 -5.48
CA ALA A 102 -9.16 3.93 -4.98
C ALA A 102 -9.47 2.67 -5.81
N THR A 103 -8.44 1.98 -6.27
CA THR A 103 -8.55 0.70 -7.00
C THR A 103 -7.74 -0.37 -6.29
N LEU A 104 -8.31 -1.57 -6.18
CA LEU A 104 -7.65 -2.73 -5.61
C LEU A 104 -7.15 -3.68 -6.70
N GLY A 105 -5.96 -4.23 -6.50
CA GLY A 105 -5.39 -5.32 -7.30
C GLY A 105 -4.83 -4.93 -8.68
N GLN A 106 -4.89 -3.66 -9.09
CA GLN A 106 -4.28 -3.15 -10.32
C GLN A 106 -4.22 -1.62 -10.34
N SER A 107 -3.42 -1.04 -11.24
CA SER A 107 -3.36 0.42 -11.49
C SER A 107 -4.25 0.89 -12.65
N LEU A 108 -5.07 0.01 -13.25
CA LEU A 108 -5.86 0.31 -14.45
C LEU A 108 -4.97 0.81 -15.61
N LYS A 109 -5.16 2.05 -16.07
CA LYS A 109 -4.29 2.70 -17.07
C LYS A 109 -3.12 3.49 -16.45
N GLY A 110 -2.98 3.46 -15.12
CA GLY A 110 -1.96 4.16 -14.34
C GLY A 110 -0.58 3.49 -14.37
N THR A 111 -0.11 3.05 -15.54
CA THR A 111 1.20 2.38 -15.63
C THR A 111 2.39 3.33 -15.54
N GLY A 112 2.17 4.63 -15.74
CA GLY A 112 3.19 5.69 -15.63
C GLY A 112 3.16 6.49 -14.32
N CYS A 113 2.42 6.03 -13.32
CA CYS A 113 2.33 6.71 -12.01
C CYS A 113 3.66 6.66 -11.26
N TYR A 114 3.84 7.55 -10.28
CA TYR A 114 4.96 7.44 -9.34
C TYR A 114 4.80 6.14 -8.54
N HIS A 115 5.69 5.17 -8.71
CA HIS A 115 5.49 3.82 -8.15
C HIS A 115 6.66 3.31 -7.32
N GLY A 116 7.70 4.13 -7.06
CA GLY A 116 8.84 3.74 -6.23
C GLY A 116 9.41 2.38 -6.65
N GLY A 117 9.62 1.49 -5.67
CA GLY A 117 10.04 0.11 -5.92
C GLY A 117 8.90 -0.85 -6.29
N ILE A 118 7.64 -0.42 -6.33
CA ILE A 118 6.51 -1.29 -6.70
C ILE A 118 6.64 -1.66 -8.17
N GLN A 119 6.63 -2.96 -8.43
CA GLN A 119 6.56 -3.46 -9.78
C GLN A 119 5.10 -3.43 -10.24
N ILE A 120 4.77 -2.43 -11.06
CA ILE A 120 3.40 -2.20 -11.55
C ILE A 120 2.91 -3.43 -12.32
N GLY A 121 1.72 -3.89 -11.95
CA GLY A 121 1.06 -5.05 -12.52
C GLY A 121 -0.17 -5.40 -11.71
N ASN A 122 -0.81 -6.51 -12.06
CA ASN A 122 -1.98 -6.96 -11.31
C ASN A 122 -1.52 -7.80 -10.11
N TYR A 123 -2.00 -7.48 -8.92
CA TYR A 123 -1.90 -8.40 -7.80
C TYR A 123 -2.73 -9.66 -8.09
N ARG A 124 -2.16 -10.83 -7.78
CA ARG A 124 -2.77 -12.14 -8.03
C ARG A 124 -2.94 -12.88 -6.70
N GLY A 125 -4.06 -12.63 -6.05
CA GLY A 125 -4.36 -13.17 -4.74
C GLY A 125 -5.75 -12.77 -4.28
N ASP A 126 -6.07 -13.23 -3.08
CA ASP A 126 -7.28 -12.84 -2.37
C ASP A 126 -7.00 -11.60 -1.53
N ILE A 127 -8.01 -10.72 -1.44
CA ILE A 127 -8.01 -9.53 -0.59
C ILE A 127 -9.27 -9.60 0.24
N ASP A 128 -9.14 -9.42 1.55
CA ASP A 128 -10.28 -9.43 2.47
C ASP A 128 -10.19 -8.28 3.49
N GLU A 129 -11.32 -7.90 4.08
CA GLU A 129 -11.42 -6.93 5.17
C GLU A 129 -10.67 -5.62 4.87
N PHE A 130 -11.03 -5.00 3.75
CA PHE A 130 -10.45 -3.73 3.31
C PHE A 130 -11.12 -2.54 3.99
N TYR A 131 -10.30 -1.71 4.65
CA TYR A 131 -10.73 -0.50 5.34
C TYR A 131 -9.85 0.69 4.97
N ILE A 132 -10.45 1.88 4.91
CA ILE A 132 -9.76 3.17 4.82
C ILE A 132 -10.24 4.05 5.97
N TYR A 133 -9.31 4.67 6.69
CA TYR A 133 -9.60 5.57 7.80
C TYR A 133 -9.09 6.99 7.51
N SER A 134 -9.79 7.98 8.05
CA SER A 134 -9.40 9.40 7.95
C SER A 134 -8.44 9.86 9.06
N ARG A 135 -7.79 8.93 9.75
CA ARG A 135 -6.83 9.19 10.84
C ARG A 135 -5.75 8.12 10.87
N GLU A 136 -4.61 8.45 11.49
CA GLU A 136 -3.64 7.43 11.88
C GLU A 136 -4.27 6.49 12.93
N LEU A 137 -4.13 5.18 12.71
CA LEU A 137 -4.57 4.17 13.65
C LEU A 137 -3.53 3.96 14.75
N SER A 138 -4.00 3.72 15.97
CA SER A 138 -3.15 3.36 17.09
C SER A 138 -2.71 1.89 17.01
N GLN A 139 -1.65 1.53 17.73
CA GLN A 139 -1.23 0.12 17.83
C GLN A 139 -2.38 -0.80 18.30
N THR A 140 -3.22 -0.34 19.22
CA THR A 140 -4.40 -1.10 19.68
C THR A 140 -5.41 -1.31 18.57
N ASP A 141 -5.75 -0.27 17.80
CA ASP A 141 -6.65 -0.40 16.64
C ASP A 141 -6.11 -1.46 15.66
N ILE A 142 -4.81 -1.41 15.37
CA ILE A 142 -4.13 -2.32 14.45
C ILE A 142 -4.16 -3.77 14.93
N THR A 143 -3.88 -4.01 16.22
CA THR A 143 -3.94 -5.34 16.80
C THR A 143 -5.37 -5.89 16.81
N THR A 144 -6.39 -5.06 17.02
CA THR A 144 -7.79 -5.50 16.91
C THR A 144 -8.12 -5.96 15.49
N LEU A 145 -7.74 -5.19 14.47
CA LEU A 145 -7.98 -5.57 13.06
C LEU A 145 -7.21 -6.84 12.63
N ALA A 146 -6.05 -7.10 13.24
CA ALA A 146 -5.28 -8.32 12.96
C ALA A 146 -5.88 -9.59 13.58
N ASN A 147 -6.89 -9.46 14.45
CA ASN A 147 -7.55 -10.58 15.15
C ASN A 147 -9.04 -10.70 14.81
N SER A 148 -9.55 -9.88 13.90
CA SER A 148 -10.93 -9.95 13.39
C SER A 148 -11.07 -11.02 12.31
#